data_AF-A0A941A112-F1
#
_entry.id   AF-A0A941A112-F1
#
_cell.length_a   1.000
_cell.length_b   1.000
_cell.length_c   1.000
_cell.angle_alpha   90.00
_cell.angle_beta   90.00
_cell.angle_gamma   90.00
#
_symmetry.space_group_name_H-M   'P 1'
#
loop_
_entity.id
_entity.type
_entity.pdbx_description
1 polymer ?
#
loop_
_entity_poly.entity_id
_entity_poly.type
_entity_poly.pdbx_seq_one_letter_code
_entity_poly.pdbx_strand_id
1 'polypeptide(L)' 'MRAATNFDLEDRVREIASELRCVVCQNLSVADSPSDLAKEMRNLVREQVQQGKNREEI' A
#
# COMPACT_ATOMS: atom_id res chain seq x y z
N MET A 1 11.25 -5.10 -21.17
CA MET A 1 10.06 -5.26 -20.29
C MET A 1 10.58 -5.55 -18.90
N ARG A 2 10.49 -4.60 -17.96
CA ARG A 2 11.05 -4.72 -16.61
C ARG A 2 10.12 -5.55 -15.74
N ALA A 3 10.56 -6.74 -15.34
CA ALA A 3 9.93 -7.47 -14.24
C ALA A 3 10.16 -6.67 -12.97
N ALA A 4 9.09 -6.19 -12.33
CA ALA A 4 9.15 -5.60 -11.01
C ALA A 4 9.69 -6.67 -10.06
N THR A 5 10.95 -6.52 -9.65
CA THR A 5 11.56 -7.36 -8.63
C THR A 5 10.82 -7.12 -7.32
N ASN A 6 10.55 -8.16 -6.51
CA ASN A 6 9.78 -8.07 -5.25
C ASN A 6 10.13 -6.90 -4.32
N PHE A 7 11.37 -6.40 -4.37
CA PHE A 7 11.82 -5.20 -3.65
C PHE A 7 11.08 -3.92 -4.09
N ASP A 8 10.88 -3.74 -5.40
CA ASP A 8 10.15 -2.61 -6.00
C ASP A 8 8.66 -2.64 -5.64
N LEU A 9 8.11 -3.85 -5.47
CA LEU A 9 6.72 -4.08 -5.09
C LEU A 9 6.44 -3.61 -3.66
N GLU A 10 7.23 -4.05 -2.67
CA GLU A 10 7.01 -3.65 -1.28
C GLU A 10 7.30 -2.17 -1.05
N ASP A 11 8.29 -1.59 -1.75
CA ASP A 11 8.54 -0.14 -1.72
C ASP A 11 7.37 0.66 -2.29
N ARG A 12 6.81 0.25 -3.44
CA ARG A 12 5.61 0.88 -4.02
C ARG A 12 4.39 0.77 -3.12
N VAL A 13 4.16 -0.41 -2.55
CA VAL A 13 3.06 -0.63 -1.60
C VAL A 13 3.21 0.28 -0.39
N ARG A 14 4.44 0.42 0.12
CA ARG A 14 4.74 1.28 1.26
C ARG A 14 4.54 2.77 0.93
N GLU A 15 5.00 3.21 -0.24
CA GLU A 15 4.81 4.59 -0.72
C GLU A 15 3.32 4.94 -0.75
N ILE A 16 2.50 4.12 -1.42
CA ILE A 16 1.05 4.35 -1.53
C ILE A 16 0.38 4.29 -0.14
N ALA A 17 0.70 3.28 0.66
CA ALA A 17 0.11 3.12 1.99
C ALA A 17 0.52 4.25 2.97
N SER A 18 1.65 4.92 2.74
CA SER A 18 2.09 6.06 3.57
C SER A 18 1.26 7.32 3.33
N GLU A 19 0.66 7.44 2.15
CA GLU A 19 -0.18 8.58 1.78
C GLU A 19 -1.65 8.39 2.18
N LEU A 20 -2.08 7.13 2.27
CA LEU A 20 -3.41 6.80 2.77
C LEU A 20 -3.46 6.99 4.29
N ARG A 21 -4.39 7.82 4.78
CA ARG A 21 -4.66 7.95 6.22
C ARG A 21 -5.66 6.90 6.66
N CYS A 22 -5.34 6.20 7.75
CA CYS A 22 -6.30 5.26 8.33
C CYS A 22 -7.37 6.04 9.11
N VAL A 23 -8.61 6.02 8.61
CA VAL A 23 -9.76 6.74 9.21
C VAL A 23 -10.10 6.30 10.64
N VAL A 24 -9.70 5.09 11.04
CA VAL A 24 -9.95 4.56 12.39
C VAL A 24 -8.72 4.62 13.30
N CYS A 25 -7.58 5.10 12.81
CA CYS A 25 -6.30 4.94 13.50
C CYS A 25 -5.68 6.29 13.86
N GLN A 26 -6.30 7.09 14.75
CA GLN A 26 -5.70 8.28 15.40
C GLN A 26 -4.65 9.07 14.58
N ASN A 27 -4.95 9.39 13.32
CA ASN A 27 -4.06 10.14 12.41
C ASN A 27 -2.76 9.43 11.94
N LEU A 28 -2.69 8.11 12.05
CA LEU A 28 -1.61 7.27 11.50
C LEU A 28 -1.86 6.98 10.01
N SER A 29 -0.77 6.83 9.27
CA SER A 29 -0.80 6.32 7.89
C SER A 29 -1.24 4.84 7.88
N VAL A 30 -1.76 4.37 6.76
CA VAL A 30 -2.05 2.94 6.54
C VAL A 30 -0.75 2.13 6.53
N ALA A 31 0.39 2.71 6.17
CA ALA A 31 1.70 2.08 6.28
C ALA A 31 2.11 1.80 7.73
N ASP A 32 1.90 2.77 8.64
CA ASP A 32 2.43 2.72 10.00
C ASP A 32 1.40 2.25 11.05
N SER A 33 0.12 2.22 10.68
CA SER A 33 -0.92 1.76 11.59
C SER A 33 -0.89 0.24 11.83
N PRO A 34 -0.94 -0.22 13.09
CA PRO A 34 -0.99 -1.63 13.44
C PRO A 34 -2.39 -2.25 13.37
N SER A 35 -3.43 -1.46 13.06
CA SER A 35 -4.81 -1.96 13.03
C SER A 35 -5.03 -3.02 11.97
N ASP A 36 -6.03 -3.88 12.19
CA ASP A 36 -6.37 -4.92 11.21
C ASP A 36 -6.90 -4.31 9.90
N LEU A 37 -7.62 -3.19 9.98
CA LEU A 37 -8.03 -2.43 8.79
C LEU A 37 -6.82 -1.95 7.97
N ALA A 38 -5.77 -1.47 8.63
CA ALA A 38 -4.55 -1.04 7.94
C ALA A 38 -3.82 -2.21 7.28
N LYS A 39 -3.81 -3.40 7.91
CA LYS A 39 -3.27 -4.63 7.29
C LYS A 39 -4.06 -5.01 6.05
N GLU A 40 -5.39 -4.99 6.13
CA GLU A 40 -6.27 -5.33 5.02
C GLU A 40 -6.09 -4.37 3.85
N MET A 41 -5.98 -3.06 4.14
CA MET A 41 -5.71 -2.04 3.14
C MET A 41 -4.35 -2.20 2.46
N ARG A 42 -3.28 -2.54 3.20
CA ARG A 42 -1.97 -2.84 2.59
C ARG A 42 -2.02 -4.07 1.68
N ASN A 43 -2.82 -5.07 2.03
CA ASN A 43 -3.01 -6.25 1.17
C ASN A 43 -3.71 -5.89 -0.14
N LEU A 44 -4.77 -5.09 -0.07
CA LEU A 44 -5.46 -4.58 -1.26
C LEU A 44 -4.53 -3.74 -2.16
N VAL A 45 -3.75 -2.83 -1.58
CA VAL A 45 -2.74 -2.05 -2.32
C VAL A 45 -1.73 -2.98 -2.99
N ARG A 46 -1.24 -4.01 -2.29
CA ARG A 46 -0.31 -5.00 -2.84
C ARG A 46 -0.90 -5.73 -4.04
N GLU A 47 -2.14 -6.20 -3.95
CA GLU A 47 -2.82 -6.87 -5.08
C GLU A 47 -2.95 -5.93 -6.29
N GLN A 48 -3.26 -4.66 -6.07
CA GLN A 48 -3.41 -3.68 -7.14
C GLN A 48 -2.07 -3.36 -7.82
N VAL A 49 -0.99 -3.21 -7.05
CA VAL A 49 0.36 -3.00 -7.60
C VAL A 49 0.83 -4.26 -8.35
N GLN A 50 0.51 -5.47 -7.86
CA GLN A 50 0.79 -6.73 -8.58
C GLN A 50 0.01 -6.84 -9.90
N GLN A 51 -1.21 -6.29 -9.96
CA GLN A 51 -1.98 -6.18 -11.19
C GLN A 51 -1.40 -5.15 -12.18
N GLY A 52 -0.36 -4.42 -11.79
CA GLY A 52 0.32 -3.42 -12.62
C GLY A 52 -0.32 -2.03 -12.58
N LYS A 53 -1.26 -1.78 -11.66
CA LYS A 53 -1.86 -0.46 -11.48
C LYS A 53 -0.83 0.54 -10.94
N ASN A 54 -0.94 1.78 -11.40
CA ASN A 54 -0.10 2.89 -10.95
C ASN A 54 -0.72 3.61 -9.75
N ARG A 55 0.12 4.40 -9.05
CA ARG A 55 -0.27 5.13 -7.83
C ARG A 55 -1.48 6.04 -8.02
N GLU A 56 -1.69 6.61 -9.21
CA GLU A 56 -2.87 7.45 -9.45
C GLU A 56 -4.18 6.66 -9.61
N GLU A 57 -4.10 5.35 -9.80
CA GLU A 57 -5.26 4.46 -9.98
C GLU A 57 -5.67 3.72 -8.70
N ILE A 58 -4.91 3.91 -7.60
CA ILE A 58 -5.10 3.27 -6.29
C ILE A 58 -5.52 4.33 -5.28
#